data_AF-A0AAD5QNG8-F1
#
_entry.id   AF-A0AAD5QNG8-F1
#
_cell.length_a   1.000
_cell.length_b   1.000
_cell.length_c   1.000
_cell.angle_alpha   90.00
_cell.angle_beta   90.00
_cell.angle_gamma   90.00
#
_symmetry.space_group_name_H-M   'P 1'
#
loop_
_entity.id
_entity.type
_entity.pdbx_description
1 polymer ?
#
loop_
_entity_poly.entity_id
_entity_poly.type
_entity_poly.pdbx_seq_one_letter_code
_entity_poly.pdbx_strand_id
1 'polypeptide(L)'
;MNALIAVLLLLTVVRLGYSVETYSSGQSSVSVEEYSSLNDSTDLSEKDESVSVEEHSSSNDSTYSSEKDESVSVEEYSSSNDSTDSSEKDESVSVEEHGSSHDSTYSSGKDESVSVEEYSSSNDSTYSSEKDESVSVEEHGSSHDSTYSSEKDESLSVEEHGSSYDSTYSSEKDESVSMEEHSSSNDSSDSSEEDDIDYEDTIIYPESIPDCGNDTNMNATIRMVAYSLHIVLRGDLANGQVKNGNRTEAKNFPSASDMSLLTYDCGLEQSAFNISKMCRHENDLNFSNVGSNSAFYAGKIDDVHQLIHKLIYGWWNTSMQSFPLSKATPTASDSGMIPFLQMANANTTKIGCAYSECNSGRDGCDDSSSSIVLVCSYGTAHIQPNTPIYTEGRPCDTCNNTCAYKSLCNRTMSELECH
;
A
#
# COMPACT_ATOMS: atom_id res chain seq x y z
N MET A 1 14.47 -28.33 -45.14
CA MET A 1 13.76 -28.43 -43.85
C MET A 1 14.75 -28.95 -42.83
N ASN A 2 15.58 -28.06 -42.28
CA ASN A 2 16.34 -28.37 -41.08
C ASN A 2 15.58 -27.71 -39.94
N ALA A 3 14.86 -28.52 -39.16
CA ALA A 3 14.31 -28.07 -37.89
C ALA A 3 15.49 -27.96 -36.93
N LEU A 4 15.86 -26.73 -36.57
CA LEU A 4 16.68 -26.47 -35.39
C LEU A 4 15.87 -26.96 -34.20
N ILE A 5 16.39 -27.95 -33.48
CA ILE A 5 15.93 -28.29 -32.15
C ILE A 5 16.50 -27.18 -31.26
N ALA A 6 15.67 -26.19 -30.91
CA ALA A 6 15.96 -25.31 -29.79
C ALA A 6 15.96 -26.20 -28.53
N VAL A 7 17.13 -26.41 -27.97
CA VAL A 7 17.25 -26.99 -26.63
C VAL A 7 16.88 -25.85 -25.69
N LEU A 8 15.65 -25.85 -25.16
CA LEU A 8 15.31 -25.01 -24.02
C LEU A 8 16.22 -25.45 -22.86
N LEU A 9 17.26 -24.67 -22.59
CA LEU A 9 18.02 -24.74 -21.35
C LEU A 9 17.29 -23.84 -20.35
N LEU A 10 16.70 -24.48 -19.35
CA LEU A 10 16.07 -23.83 -18.20
C LEU A 10 17.00 -24.08 -17.00
N LEU A 11 17.53 -23.00 -16.43
CA LEU A 11 18.39 -23.03 -15.26
C LEU A 11 17.58 -22.57 -14.04
N THR A 12 17.34 -23.47 -13.09
CA THR A 12 16.68 -23.14 -11.81
C THR A 12 17.64 -23.41 -10.68
N VAL A 13 17.89 -22.39 -9.86
CA VAL A 13 18.79 -22.41 -8.71
C VAL A 13 17.95 -22.12 -7.46
N VAL A 14 17.90 -23.07 -6.52
CA VAL A 14 17.22 -22.88 -5.21
C VAL A 14 18.27 -22.98 -4.11
N ARG A 15 18.42 -21.93 -3.30
CA ARG A 15 19.51 -21.80 -2.30
C ARG A 15 19.01 -21.86 -0.86
N LEU A 16 19.88 -22.36 0.03
CA LEU A 16 19.66 -22.45 1.49
C LEU A 16 20.98 -22.07 2.23
N GLY A 17 21.21 -20.77 2.43
CA GLY A 17 22.27 -20.22 3.30
C GLY A 17 23.50 -19.59 2.58
N TYR A 18 24.20 -18.75 3.36
CA TYR A 18 25.23 -17.71 3.11
C TYR A 18 26.18 -17.77 1.89
N SER A 19 26.36 -16.57 1.29
CA SER A 19 27.36 -16.04 0.34
C SER A 19 27.56 -16.88 -0.92
N VAL A 20 26.87 -16.49 -2.00
CA VAL A 20 26.81 -17.27 -3.24
C VAL A 20 26.83 -16.39 -4.49
N GLU A 21 27.71 -16.73 -5.45
CA GLU A 21 27.78 -16.10 -6.77
C GLU A 21 27.03 -16.96 -7.82
N THR A 22 26.05 -16.41 -8.57
CA THR A 22 25.59 -17.01 -9.85
C THR A 22 26.12 -16.23 -11.06
N TYR A 23 26.28 -16.95 -12.17
CA TYR A 23 26.49 -16.36 -13.49
C TYR A 23 25.71 -17.15 -14.54
N SER A 24 24.95 -16.44 -15.37
CA SER A 24 24.20 -16.96 -16.51
C SER A 24 24.61 -16.26 -17.81
N SER A 25 24.45 -16.97 -18.93
CA SER A 25 24.53 -16.36 -20.26
C SER A 25 23.89 -17.20 -21.36
N GLY A 26 23.18 -16.55 -22.27
CA GLY A 26 22.57 -17.17 -23.46
C GLY A 26 21.47 -18.19 -23.16
N GLN A 27 20.81 -18.08 -22.02
CA GLN A 27 19.73 -18.94 -21.55
C GLN A 27 18.37 -18.43 -22.04
N SER A 28 17.42 -19.36 -22.21
CA SER A 28 16.02 -19.00 -22.51
C SER A 28 15.27 -18.59 -21.24
N SER A 29 15.68 -19.13 -20.09
CA SER A 29 15.08 -18.80 -18.79
C SER A 29 16.02 -19.14 -17.63
N VAL A 30 16.19 -18.20 -16.72
CA VAL A 30 16.97 -18.30 -15.49
C VAL A 30 16.06 -17.96 -14.32
N SER A 31 16.05 -18.80 -13.29
CA SER A 31 15.28 -18.59 -12.06
C SER A 31 16.16 -18.87 -10.85
N VAL A 32 16.29 -17.87 -9.97
CA VAL A 32 17.02 -17.97 -8.70
C VAL A 32 16.04 -17.69 -7.57
N GLU A 33 15.91 -18.62 -6.64
CA GLU A 33 15.12 -18.43 -5.41
C GLU A 33 16.01 -18.65 -4.18
N GLU A 34 16.08 -17.66 -3.29
CA GLU A 34 16.89 -17.70 -2.07
C GLU A 34 16.07 -17.49 -0.80
N TYR A 35 16.19 -18.42 0.15
CA TYR A 35 15.51 -18.36 1.44
C TYR A 35 16.52 -18.50 2.59
N SER A 36 16.77 -17.43 3.33
CA SER A 36 17.70 -17.47 4.44
C SER A 36 17.39 -16.46 5.54
N SER A 37 18.14 -16.47 6.65
CA SER A 37 18.02 -15.43 7.68
C SER A 37 18.86 -14.18 7.37
N LEU A 38 19.90 -14.36 6.56
CA LEU A 38 20.90 -13.37 6.19
C LEU A 38 21.39 -13.73 4.79
N ASN A 39 20.96 -12.99 3.79
CA ASN A 39 21.40 -13.20 2.42
C ASN A 39 22.67 -12.38 2.16
N ASP A 40 23.58 -13.01 1.44
CA ASP A 40 24.80 -12.42 0.90
C ASP A 40 24.89 -13.06 -0.49
N SER A 41 24.59 -12.32 -1.55
CA SER A 41 24.41 -12.89 -2.88
C SER A 41 25.02 -12.00 -3.96
N THR A 42 25.49 -12.64 -5.03
CA THR A 42 25.91 -11.92 -6.22
C THR A 42 25.43 -12.67 -7.45
N ASP A 43 24.55 -12.06 -8.23
CA ASP A 43 23.93 -12.72 -9.38
C ASP A 43 24.20 -11.91 -10.66
N LEU A 44 24.71 -12.60 -11.69
CA LEU A 44 25.12 -11.99 -12.95
C LEU A 44 24.44 -12.67 -14.15
N SER A 45 23.90 -11.90 -15.09
CA SER A 45 23.27 -12.41 -16.32
C SER A 45 23.78 -11.70 -17.58
N GLU A 46 23.77 -12.41 -18.72
CA GLU A 46 24.20 -11.83 -19.99
C GLU A 46 23.58 -12.53 -21.22
N LYS A 47 22.81 -11.80 -22.02
CA LYS A 47 22.10 -12.29 -23.22
C LYS A 47 21.10 -13.40 -22.95
N ASP A 48 20.42 -13.32 -21.81
CA ASP A 48 19.35 -14.21 -21.41
C ASP A 48 17.98 -13.66 -21.87
N GLU A 49 17.08 -14.55 -22.28
CA GLU A 49 15.71 -14.18 -22.73
C GLU A 49 14.80 -13.84 -21.52
N SER A 50 15.02 -14.50 -20.38
CA SER A 50 14.32 -14.17 -19.12
C SER A 50 15.14 -14.53 -17.90
N VAL A 51 15.20 -13.62 -16.93
CA VAL A 51 15.86 -13.78 -15.63
C VAL A 51 14.92 -13.35 -14.51
N SER A 52 14.72 -14.23 -13.52
CA SER A 52 13.94 -13.95 -12.32
C SER A 52 14.72 -14.30 -11.06
N VAL A 53 14.91 -13.34 -10.16
CA VAL A 53 15.57 -13.52 -8.86
C VAL A 53 14.55 -13.19 -7.77
N GLU A 54 14.30 -14.12 -6.85
CA GLU A 54 13.42 -13.91 -5.69
C GLU A 54 14.19 -14.21 -4.40
N GLU A 55 14.31 -13.19 -3.53
CA GLU A 55 15.05 -13.28 -2.27
C GLU A 55 14.14 -13.05 -1.05
N HIS A 56 14.20 -13.97 -0.09
CA HIS A 56 13.48 -13.85 1.18
C HIS A 56 14.41 -13.99 2.37
N SER A 57 14.59 -12.91 3.13
CA SER A 57 15.43 -12.95 4.32
C SER A 57 15.02 -12.00 5.45
N SER A 58 15.80 -11.97 6.55
CA SER A 58 15.66 -10.95 7.59
C SER A 58 16.56 -9.74 7.35
N SER A 59 17.66 -9.91 6.61
CA SER A 59 18.57 -8.85 6.15
C SER A 59 19.31 -9.33 4.90
N ASN A 60 19.26 -8.53 3.85
CA ASN A 60 19.91 -8.78 2.56
C ASN A 60 21.18 -7.93 2.43
N ASP A 61 22.18 -8.50 1.76
CA ASP A 61 23.40 -7.87 1.25
C ASP A 61 23.60 -8.46 -0.16
N SER A 62 22.92 -7.90 -1.16
CA SER A 62 22.78 -8.50 -2.49
C SER A 62 23.40 -7.61 -3.57
N THR A 63 23.96 -8.24 -4.60
CA THR A 63 24.46 -7.54 -5.78
C THR A 63 23.97 -8.22 -7.04
N TYR A 64 23.22 -7.51 -7.87
CA TYR A 64 22.73 -8.03 -9.14
C TYR A 64 23.28 -7.22 -10.32
N SER A 65 23.64 -7.89 -11.41
CA SER A 65 23.96 -7.19 -12.66
C SER A 65 23.58 -7.96 -13.93
N SER A 66 22.96 -7.25 -14.88
CA SER A 66 22.50 -7.77 -16.17
C SER A 66 23.11 -7.04 -17.37
N GLU A 67 23.26 -7.75 -18.49
CA GLU A 67 23.69 -7.17 -19.77
C GLU A 67 23.06 -7.83 -21.00
N LYS A 68 22.32 -7.04 -21.79
CA LYS A 68 21.69 -7.44 -23.06
C LYS A 68 20.65 -8.55 -22.91
N ASP A 69 19.95 -8.55 -21.79
CA ASP A 69 18.86 -9.47 -21.48
C ASP A 69 17.52 -8.92 -22.02
N GLU A 70 16.61 -9.80 -22.43
CA GLU A 70 15.28 -9.37 -22.92
C GLU A 70 14.32 -9.04 -21.75
N SER A 71 14.42 -9.77 -20.63
CA SER A 71 13.61 -9.49 -19.44
C SER A 71 14.30 -9.88 -18.14
N VAL A 72 14.31 -8.95 -17.18
CA VAL A 72 14.90 -9.10 -15.86
C VAL A 72 13.88 -8.70 -14.79
N SER A 73 13.71 -9.56 -13.79
CA SER A 73 12.85 -9.35 -12.62
C SER A 73 13.60 -9.72 -11.34
N VAL A 74 13.71 -8.79 -10.40
CA VAL A 74 14.34 -9.00 -9.09
C VAL A 74 13.32 -8.61 -8.02
N GLU A 75 12.94 -9.55 -7.15
CA GLU A 75 12.05 -9.30 -6.02
C GLU A 75 12.77 -9.62 -4.70
N GLU A 76 12.88 -8.63 -3.82
CA GLU A 76 13.52 -8.79 -2.52
C GLU A 76 12.56 -8.52 -1.36
N TYR A 77 12.55 -9.43 -0.39
CA TYR A 77 11.70 -9.35 0.79
C TYR A 77 12.54 -9.52 2.05
N SER A 78 12.92 -8.41 2.68
CA SER A 78 13.71 -8.46 3.90
C SER A 78 13.36 -7.34 4.89
N SER A 79 13.78 -7.45 6.15
CA SER A 79 13.55 -6.34 7.11
C SER A 79 14.54 -5.19 6.93
N SER A 80 15.70 -5.45 6.30
CA SER A 80 16.78 -4.49 6.06
C SER A 80 17.50 -4.90 4.78
N ASN A 81 17.32 -4.13 3.71
CA ASN A 81 18.01 -4.35 2.44
C ASN A 81 19.26 -3.46 2.35
N ASP A 82 20.34 -4.05 1.85
CA ASP A 82 21.58 -3.39 1.42
C ASP A 82 21.88 -3.99 0.04
N SER A 83 21.41 -3.34 -1.01
CA SER A 83 21.28 -3.97 -2.33
C SER A 83 21.93 -3.11 -3.41
N THR A 84 22.60 -3.74 -4.38
CA THR A 84 23.22 -3.05 -5.51
C THR A 84 22.81 -3.70 -6.82
N ASP A 85 22.08 -2.96 -7.65
CA ASP A 85 21.58 -3.41 -8.94
C ASP A 85 22.21 -2.62 -10.09
N SER A 86 22.57 -3.31 -11.17
CA SER A 86 23.11 -2.65 -12.37
C SER A 86 22.72 -3.31 -13.69
N SER A 87 22.13 -2.56 -14.62
CA SER A 87 21.71 -3.03 -15.95
C SER A 87 22.42 -2.30 -17.10
N GLU A 88 22.66 -2.99 -18.21
CA GLU A 88 23.12 -2.36 -19.46
C GLU A 88 22.60 -3.03 -20.75
N LYS A 89 21.89 -2.25 -21.57
CA LYS A 89 21.33 -2.63 -22.88
C LYS A 89 20.27 -3.73 -22.80
N ASP A 90 19.52 -3.76 -21.71
CA ASP A 90 18.42 -4.68 -21.48
C ASP A 90 17.11 -4.13 -22.08
N GLU A 91 16.21 -5.00 -22.55
CA GLU A 91 14.90 -4.56 -23.09
C GLU A 91 13.93 -4.21 -21.94
N SER A 92 13.93 -4.98 -20.85
CA SER A 92 13.09 -4.70 -19.68
C SER A 92 13.72 -5.14 -18.36
N VAL A 93 13.73 -4.22 -17.39
CA VAL A 93 14.25 -4.44 -16.04
C VAL A 93 13.20 -4.00 -15.01
N SER A 94 12.88 -4.89 -14.08
CA SER A 94 11.96 -4.65 -12.97
C SER A 94 12.62 -5.07 -11.65
N VAL A 95 12.68 -4.16 -10.69
CA VAL A 95 13.18 -4.44 -9.34
C VAL A 95 12.12 -4.01 -8.32
N GLU A 96 11.70 -4.94 -7.46
CA GLU A 96 10.72 -4.69 -6.40
C GLU A 96 11.33 -5.05 -5.03
N GLU A 97 11.43 -4.06 -4.13
CA GLU A 97 12.01 -4.26 -2.80
C GLU A 97 11.01 -3.98 -1.67
N HIS A 98 10.81 -4.97 -0.81
CA HIS A 98 9.91 -4.89 0.34
C HIS A 98 10.65 -5.02 1.66
N GLY A 99 10.56 -4.01 2.52
CA GLY A 99 11.19 -4.06 3.82
C GLY A 99 10.82 -3.00 4.85
N SER A 100 11.68 -2.84 5.86
CA SER A 100 11.52 -1.80 6.89
C SER A 100 12.53 -0.66 6.73
N SER A 101 13.71 -0.95 6.19
CA SER A 101 14.78 -0.01 5.91
C SER A 101 15.51 -0.49 4.65
N HIS A 102 15.74 0.42 3.72
CA HIS A 102 16.49 0.17 2.49
C HIS A 102 17.72 1.08 2.43
N ASP A 103 18.83 0.52 1.96
CA ASP A 103 20.09 1.19 1.61
C ASP A 103 20.51 0.63 0.24
N SER A 104 19.89 1.14 -0.83
CA SER A 104 19.93 0.48 -2.14
C SER A 104 20.57 1.38 -3.20
N THR A 105 21.34 0.79 -4.12
CA THR A 105 22.00 1.51 -5.21
C THR A 105 21.62 0.91 -6.57
N TYR A 106 21.03 1.71 -7.43
CA TYR A 106 20.59 1.35 -8.78
C TYR A 106 21.38 2.10 -9.85
N SER A 107 21.86 1.38 -10.88
CA SER A 107 22.49 1.97 -12.05
C SER A 107 22.00 1.34 -13.36
N SER A 108 21.48 2.14 -14.29
CA SER A 108 21.03 1.67 -15.61
C SER A 108 21.75 2.35 -16.77
N GLY A 109 21.71 1.74 -17.96
CA GLY A 109 22.34 2.38 -19.12
C GLY A 109 22.11 1.74 -20.50
N LYS A 110 21.43 2.50 -21.36
CA LYS A 110 20.95 2.12 -22.70
C LYS A 110 19.88 1.04 -22.69
N ASP A 111 19.08 1.00 -21.64
CA ASP A 111 17.97 0.08 -21.46
C ASP A 111 16.69 0.64 -22.11
N GLU A 112 15.81 -0.22 -22.64
CA GLU A 112 14.54 0.24 -23.21
C GLU A 112 13.52 0.58 -22.12
N SER A 113 13.46 -0.21 -21.04
CA SER A 113 12.58 0.06 -19.90
C SER A 113 13.17 -0.40 -18.57
N VAL A 114 13.16 0.50 -17.58
CA VAL A 114 13.59 0.26 -16.20
C VAL A 114 12.48 0.71 -15.25
N SER A 115 12.11 -0.19 -14.34
CA SER A 115 11.13 0.04 -13.27
C SER A 115 11.70 -0.39 -11.94
N VAL A 116 11.71 0.50 -10.95
CA VAL A 116 12.12 0.20 -9.58
C VAL A 116 11.00 0.61 -8.63
N GLU A 117 10.52 -0.32 -7.81
CA GLU A 117 9.51 -0.06 -6.79
C GLU A 117 10.04 -0.43 -5.39
N GLU A 118 10.08 0.54 -4.49
CA GLU A 118 10.51 0.34 -3.11
C GLU A 118 9.36 0.52 -2.12
N TYR A 119 9.23 -0.40 -1.17
CA TYR A 119 8.20 -0.38 -0.13
C TYR A 119 8.82 -0.56 1.25
N SER A 120 9.12 0.56 1.92
CA SER A 120 9.84 0.54 3.19
C SER A 120 9.36 1.61 4.17
N SER A 121 9.84 1.62 5.42
CA SER A 121 9.56 2.74 6.34
C SER A 121 10.61 3.86 6.21
N SER A 122 11.81 3.54 5.73
CA SER A 122 12.95 4.44 5.59
C SER A 122 13.77 4.04 4.36
N ASN A 123 13.83 4.89 3.36
CA ASN A 123 14.64 4.70 2.15
C ASN A 123 15.87 5.62 2.22
N ASP A 124 17.04 5.07 1.90
CA ASP A 124 18.30 5.76 1.69
C ASP A 124 18.90 5.19 0.39
N SER A 125 18.36 5.64 -0.75
CA SER A 125 18.58 4.97 -2.03
C SER A 125 19.25 5.89 -3.06
N THR A 126 20.14 5.34 -3.88
CA THR A 126 20.83 6.08 -4.95
C THR A 126 20.50 5.51 -6.32
N TYR A 127 20.02 6.37 -7.22
CA TYR A 127 19.63 6.03 -8.59
C TYR A 127 20.50 6.78 -9.60
N SER A 128 21.02 6.06 -10.59
CA SER A 128 21.76 6.62 -11.71
C SER A 128 21.33 6.02 -13.05
N SER A 129 20.97 6.85 -14.03
CA SER A 129 20.58 6.40 -15.38
C SER A 129 21.35 7.11 -16.48
N GLU A 130 21.61 6.40 -17.60
CA GLU A 130 22.27 6.98 -18.77
C GLU A 130 21.82 6.40 -20.13
N LYS A 131 21.11 7.24 -20.92
CA LYS A 131 20.65 6.97 -22.29
C LYS A 131 19.60 5.87 -22.37
N ASP A 132 18.75 5.80 -21.36
CA ASP A 132 17.63 4.86 -21.30
C ASP A 132 16.41 5.42 -22.04
N GLU A 133 15.57 4.57 -22.63
CA GLU A 133 14.34 5.03 -23.29
C GLU A 133 13.25 5.37 -22.25
N SER A 134 13.10 4.53 -21.21
CA SER A 134 12.16 4.81 -20.11
C SER A 134 12.68 4.33 -18.77
N VAL A 135 12.66 5.21 -17.78
CA VAL A 135 13.02 4.92 -16.39
C VAL A 135 11.88 5.38 -15.49
N SER A 136 11.43 4.48 -14.62
CA SER A 136 10.38 4.72 -13.63
C SER A 136 10.85 4.27 -12.26
N VAL A 137 10.77 5.15 -11.26
CA VAL A 137 11.09 4.84 -9.88
C VAL A 137 9.90 5.23 -9.00
N GLU A 138 9.38 4.29 -8.23
CA GLU A 138 8.29 4.52 -7.27
C GLU A 138 8.77 4.14 -5.85
N GLU A 139 8.86 5.12 -4.97
CA GLU A 139 9.26 4.90 -3.58
C GLU A 139 8.08 5.10 -2.62
N HIS A 140 7.79 4.09 -1.80
CA HIS A 140 6.73 4.14 -0.79
C HIS A 140 7.32 4.00 0.60
N GLY A 141 7.25 5.06 1.42
CA GLY A 141 7.70 4.99 2.80
C GLY A 141 7.35 6.14 3.72
N SER A 142 8.01 6.21 4.87
CA SER A 142 7.78 7.31 5.83
C SER A 142 8.87 8.37 5.77
N SER A 143 10.12 7.98 5.49
CA SER A 143 11.29 8.85 5.37
C SER A 143 12.09 8.45 4.14
N HIS A 144 12.44 9.41 3.31
CA HIS A 144 13.25 9.24 2.11
C HIS A 144 14.51 10.12 2.21
N ASP A 145 15.67 9.57 1.87
CA ASP A 145 16.95 10.25 1.72
C ASP A 145 17.58 9.76 0.41
N SER A 146 16.90 10.03 -0.71
CA SER A 146 17.23 9.40 -2.00
C SER A 146 17.94 10.36 -2.95
N THR A 147 18.91 9.86 -3.71
CA THR A 147 19.65 10.65 -4.70
C THR A 147 19.43 10.12 -6.10
N TYR A 148 18.99 10.99 -7.01
CA TYR A 148 18.70 10.66 -8.40
C TYR A 148 19.60 11.45 -9.35
N SER A 149 20.22 10.74 -10.28
CA SER A 149 21.06 11.33 -11.33
C SER A 149 20.75 10.72 -12.69
N SER A 150 20.44 11.55 -13.68
CA SER A 150 20.11 11.07 -15.03
C SER A 150 20.85 11.83 -16.12
N GLU A 151 21.25 11.14 -17.19
CA GLU A 151 21.84 11.76 -18.37
C GLU A 151 21.42 11.17 -19.73
N LYS A 152 20.69 11.99 -20.50
CA LYS A 152 20.26 11.75 -21.89
C LYS A 152 19.22 10.65 -22.04
N ASP A 153 18.34 10.51 -21.07
CA ASP A 153 17.23 9.57 -21.11
C ASP A 153 16.05 10.14 -21.93
N GLU A 154 15.27 9.29 -22.62
CA GLU A 154 14.09 9.76 -23.35
C GLU A 154 12.93 10.08 -22.40
N SER A 155 12.71 9.26 -21.38
CA SER A 155 11.72 9.50 -20.33
C SER A 155 12.18 9.03 -18.96
N LEU A 156 11.99 9.89 -17.96
CA LEU A 156 12.27 9.61 -16.57
C LEU A 156 11.10 10.05 -15.69
N SER A 157 10.52 9.11 -14.93
CA SER A 157 9.48 9.37 -13.95
C SER A 157 9.92 8.91 -12.56
N VAL A 158 9.86 9.80 -11.57
CA VAL A 158 10.13 9.48 -10.17
C VAL A 158 8.92 9.85 -9.35
N GLU A 159 8.34 8.89 -8.63
CA GLU A 159 7.22 9.11 -7.71
C GLU A 159 7.63 8.72 -6.28
N GLU A 160 7.67 9.68 -5.38
CA GLU A 160 7.96 9.46 -3.97
C GLU A 160 6.71 9.63 -3.13
N HIS A 161 6.36 8.63 -2.36
CA HIS A 161 5.21 8.63 -1.45
C HIS A 161 5.68 8.53 0.00
N GLY A 162 5.77 9.66 0.70
CA GLY A 162 6.24 9.64 2.09
C GLY A 162 5.94 10.82 2.98
N SER A 163 6.45 10.77 4.21
CA SER A 163 6.19 11.81 5.23
C SER A 163 7.33 12.81 5.38
N SER A 164 8.55 12.43 5.04
CA SER A 164 9.77 13.23 5.10
C SER A 164 10.64 12.84 3.91
N TYR A 165 11.23 13.81 3.23
CA TYR A 165 12.12 13.60 2.08
C TYR A 165 13.32 14.54 2.23
N ASP A 166 14.52 14.02 2.00
CA ASP A 166 15.76 14.77 1.78
C ASP A 166 16.35 14.37 0.42
N SER A 167 15.47 14.24 -0.57
CA SER A 167 15.86 13.73 -1.88
C SER A 167 16.55 14.78 -2.73
N THR A 168 17.54 14.37 -3.51
CA THR A 168 18.25 15.25 -4.44
C THR A 168 18.14 14.74 -5.86
N TYR A 169 17.87 15.65 -6.79
CA TYR A 169 17.68 15.31 -8.20
C TYR A 169 18.59 16.10 -9.13
N SER A 170 19.21 15.41 -10.09
CA SER A 170 20.09 15.99 -11.10
C SER A 170 19.89 15.35 -12.47
N SER A 171 19.23 16.06 -13.39
CA SER A 171 19.08 15.65 -14.79
C SER A 171 19.94 16.46 -15.76
N GLU A 172 20.63 15.80 -16.70
CA GLU A 172 21.30 16.45 -17.83
C GLU A 172 20.88 15.91 -19.21
N LYS A 173 20.16 16.74 -19.97
CA LYS A 173 19.80 16.52 -21.39
C LYS A 173 18.79 15.40 -21.63
N ASP A 174 17.96 15.12 -20.65
CA ASP A 174 16.83 14.19 -20.80
C ASP A 174 15.71 14.82 -21.64
N GLU A 175 14.98 14.02 -22.41
CA GLU A 175 13.91 14.52 -23.28
C GLU A 175 12.61 14.80 -22.53
N SER A 176 12.26 13.96 -21.55
CA SER A 176 11.11 14.16 -20.66
C SER A 176 11.42 13.70 -19.24
N VAL A 177 11.05 14.53 -18.27
CA VAL A 177 11.28 14.29 -16.84
C VAL A 177 10.01 14.65 -16.08
N SER A 178 9.52 13.74 -15.25
CA SER A 178 8.43 13.95 -14.30
C SER A 178 8.86 13.51 -12.92
N MET A 179 8.73 14.41 -11.94
CA MET A 179 8.96 14.10 -10.53
C MET A 179 7.70 14.45 -9.76
N GLU A 180 7.19 13.48 -9.00
CA GLU A 180 6.07 13.66 -8.12
C GLU A 180 6.48 13.29 -6.69
N GLU A 181 6.66 14.30 -5.85
CA GLU A 181 6.86 14.11 -4.41
C GLU A 181 5.51 14.27 -3.70
N HIS A 182 5.04 13.21 -3.07
CA HIS A 182 3.80 13.18 -2.30
C HIS A 182 4.13 13.23 -0.81
N SER A 183 4.32 14.46 -0.29
CA SER A 183 4.80 14.70 1.07
C SER A 183 3.75 15.22 2.07
N SER A 184 4.06 15.09 3.36
CA SER A 184 3.16 15.41 4.49
C SER A 184 3.46 16.75 5.19
N SER A 185 4.42 17.56 4.72
CA SER A 185 4.87 18.79 5.39
C SER A 185 5.20 19.93 4.42
N ASN A 186 4.56 21.09 4.64
CA ASN A 186 4.89 22.35 3.97
C ASN A 186 6.22 22.93 4.48
N ASP A 187 7.33 22.69 3.78
CA ASP A 187 8.44 23.64 3.72
C ASP A 187 9.33 23.34 2.50
N SER A 188 8.98 23.92 1.34
CA SER A 188 9.92 24.03 0.22
C SER A 188 10.15 25.49 -0.10
N SER A 189 11.39 25.94 0.13
CA SER A 189 11.94 27.09 -0.57
C SER A 189 12.52 26.60 -1.89
N ASP A 190 11.76 26.75 -2.97
CA ASP A 190 12.29 26.56 -4.33
C ASP A 190 12.39 27.91 -5.06
N SER A 191 13.48 28.06 -5.79
CA SER A 191 13.82 29.20 -6.62
C SER A 191 14.11 28.72 -8.03
N SER A 192 13.11 28.73 -8.90
CA SER A 192 13.30 28.83 -10.35
C SER A 192 12.03 29.35 -11.06
N GLU A 193 12.23 29.91 -12.25
CA GLU A 193 11.36 30.89 -12.93
C GLU A 193 10.16 30.28 -13.68
N GLU A 194 9.12 31.11 -13.87
CA GLU A 194 7.78 30.81 -14.42
C GLU A 194 7.76 30.08 -15.79
N ASP A 195 6.86 29.08 -15.93
CA ASP A 195 6.01 28.86 -17.11
C ASP A 195 4.74 28.01 -16.74
N ASP A 196 3.67 28.18 -17.50
CA ASP A 196 2.23 28.02 -17.19
C ASP A 196 1.65 26.62 -16.78
N ILE A 197 0.88 26.62 -15.67
CA ILE A 197 -0.43 25.96 -15.35
C ILE A 197 -0.65 24.45 -15.65
N ASP A 198 -0.81 23.63 -14.59
CA ASP A 198 -2.05 22.82 -14.37
C ASP A 198 -2.32 22.49 -12.87
N TYR A 199 -3.60 22.27 -12.59
CA TYR A 199 -4.29 22.16 -11.30
C TYR A 199 -3.67 21.21 -10.25
N GLU A 200 -3.37 21.76 -9.06
CA GLU A 200 -3.01 21.02 -7.84
C GLU A 200 -4.00 19.87 -7.51
N ASP A 201 -3.48 18.68 -7.26
CA ASP A 201 -4.15 17.65 -6.46
C ASP A 201 -3.45 17.54 -5.09
N THR A 202 -3.61 18.57 -4.27
CA THR A 202 -3.11 18.58 -2.90
C THR A 202 -3.83 17.49 -2.09
N ILE A 203 -3.13 16.40 -1.71
CA ILE A 203 -3.62 15.44 -0.71
C ILE A 203 -3.56 16.13 0.66
N ILE A 204 -4.64 16.81 1.05
CA ILE A 204 -4.78 17.45 2.37
C ILE A 204 -4.98 16.36 3.42
N TYR A 205 -3.93 15.81 4.06
CA TYR A 205 -4.09 15.02 5.30
C TYR A 205 -4.95 15.82 6.32
N PRO A 206 -5.82 15.19 7.12
CA PRO A 206 -6.59 15.93 8.12
C PRO A 206 -5.65 16.69 9.05
N GLU A 207 -5.99 17.94 9.38
CA GLU A 207 -5.20 18.92 10.14
C GLU A 207 -4.58 18.44 11.47
N SER A 208 -4.94 17.26 11.98
CA SER A 208 -4.21 16.47 12.99
C SER A 208 -5.03 15.25 13.40
N ILE A 209 -4.38 14.11 13.65
CA ILE A 209 -4.99 13.01 14.42
C ILE A 209 -5.02 13.45 15.89
N PRO A 210 -6.17 13.39 16.59
CA PRO A 210 -6.26 13.87 17.97
C PRO A 210 -5.43 13.00 18.92
N ASP A 211 -4.80 13.63 19.91
CA ASP A 211 -4.23 12.93 21.05
C ASP A 211 -5.37 12.45 21.98
N CYS A 212 -5.67 11.15 21.92
CA CYS A 212 -6.67 10.52 22.77
C CYS A 212 -6.09 10.00 24.10
N GLY A 213 -4.87 10.39 24.45
CA GLY A 213 -4.16 9.91 25.63
C GLY A 213 -3.66 8.47 25.49
N ASN A 214 -3.34 7.85 26.63
CA ASN A 214 -2.66 6.55 26.72
C ASN A 214 -3.54 5.48 27.39
N ASP A 215 -4.84 5.74 27.54
CA ASP A 215 -5.75 4.81 28.21
C ASP A 215 -6.11 3.62 27.33
N THR A 216 -5.92 3.73 26.00
CA THR A 216 -6.09 2.68 25.01
C THR A 216 -4.73 2.19 24.51
N ASN A 217 -4.68 1.02 23.88
CA ASN A 217 -3.46 0.53 23.22
C ASN A 217 -3.18 1.27 21.88
N MET A 218 -3.68 2.49 21.69
CA MET A 218 -3.54 3.25 20.45
C MET A 218 -2.55 4.40 20.65
N ASN A 219 -1.54 4.47 19.79
CA ASN A 219 -0.70 5.66 19.64
C ASN A 219 -1.11 6.45 18.38
N ALA A 220 -0.50 7.61 18.13
CA ALA A 220 -0.81 8.43 16.97
C ALA A 220 -0.66 7.67 15.63
N THR A 221 0.40 6.87 15.48
CA THR A 221 0.68 6.08 14.27
C THR A 221 -0.43 5.07 13.99
N ILE A 222 -0.86 4.29 15.00
CA ILE A 222 -1.89 3.28 14.83
C ILE A 222 -3.26 3.93 14.55
N ARG A 223 -3.56 5.07 15.18
CA ARG A 223 -4.75 5.86 14.86
C ARG A 223 -4.72 6.30 13.40
N MET A 224 -3.57 6.77 12.92
CA MET A 224 -3.36 7.23 11.55
C MET A 224 -3.55 6.08 10.55
N VAL A 225 -2.93 4.92 10.77
CA VAL A 225 -3.09 3.73 9.91
C VAL A 225 -4.57 3.34 9.79
N ALA A 226 -5.26 3.21 10.92
CA ALA A 226 -6.67 2.83 10.91
C ALA A 226 -7.54 3.89 10.23
N TYR A 227 -7.28 5.16 10.49
CA TYR A 227 -8.02 6.28 9.91
C TYR A 227 -7.80 6.39 8.40
N SER A 228 -6.55 6.53 7.96
CA SER A 228 -6.17 6.78 6.57
C SER A 228 -6.63 5.63 5.67
N LEU A 229 -6.51 4.39 6.13
CA LEU A 229 -7.01 3.24 5.39
C LEU A 229 -8.53 3.32 5.16
N HIS A 230 -9.32 3.77 6.14
CA HIS A 230 -10.75 3.99 5.92
C HIS A 230 -11.02 5.14 4.92
N ILE A 231 -10.20 6.19 4.92
CA ILE A 231 -10.33 7.32 3.99
C ILE A 231 -10.05 6.88 2.55
N VAL A 232 -8.90 6.23 2.32
CA VAL A 232 -8.50 5.73 0.99
C VAL A 232 -9.55 4.80 0.41
N LEU A 233 -9.95 3.77 1.16
CA LEU A 233 -10.94 2.80 0.70
C LEU A 233 -12.30 3.46 0.39
N ARG A 234 -12.71 4.46 1.16
CA ARG A 234 -13.93 5.24 0.86
C ARG A 234 -13.77 6.11 -0.39
N GLY A 235 -12.60 6.65 -0.64
CA GLY A 235 -12.24 7.36 -1.88
C GLY A 235 -12.37 6.45 -3.10
N ASP A 236 -11.76 5.27 -3.06
CA ASP A 236 -11.84 4.27 -4.13
C ASP A 236 -13.29 3.88 -4.42
N LEU A 237 -14.09 3.69 -3.37
CA LEU A 237 -15.52 3.39 -3.50
C LEU A 237 -16.26 4.57 -4.14
N ALA A 238 -16.00 5.78 -3.69
CA ALA A 238 -16.62 6.99 -4.23
C ALA A 238 -16.30 7.17 -5.71
N ASN A 239 -15.09 6.82 -6.15
CA ASN A 239 -14.65 6.84 -7.54
C ASN A 239 -15.12 5.63 -8.38
N GLY A 240 -15.80 4.65 -7.77
CA GLY A 240 -16.31 3.47 -8.48
C GLY A 240 -15.23 2.44 -8.83
N GLN A 241 -14.14 2.39 -8.07
CA GLN A 241 -13.02 1.46 -8.28
C GLN A 241 -13.18 0.13 -7.52
N VAL A 242 -14.20 0.02 -6.66
CA VAL A 242 -14.37 -1.15 -5.77
C VAL A 242 -15.34 -2.17 -6.34
N LYS A 243 -14.94 -3.45 -6.34
CA LYS A 243 -15.74 -4.57 -6.87
C LYS A 243 -16.99 -4.86 -6.04
N ASN A 244 -18.13 -5.09 -6.68
CA ASN A 244 -19.40 -5.40 -6.03
C ASN A 244 -19.77 -6.89 -6.13
N GLY A 245 -19.19 -7.72 -5.26
CA GLY A 245 -19.47 -9.17 -5.16
C GLY A 245 -18.52 -10.10 -5.92
N ASN A 246 -18.61 -11.41 -5.67
CA ASN A 246 -17.68 -12.45 -6.18
C ASN A 246 -17.97 -12.95 -7.61
N ARG A 247 -18.99 -12.46 -8.30
CA ARG A 247 -19.35 -13.02 -9.61
C ARG A 247 -18.36 -12.58 -10.69
N THR A 248 -18.12 -13.45 -11.67
CA THR A 248 -17.29 -13.17 -12.85
C THR A 248 -17.77 -11.97 -13.67
N GLU A 249 -19.06 -11.61 -13.56
CA GLU A 249 -19.68 -10.46 -14.22
C GLU A 249 -19.95 -9.28 -13.25
N ALA A 250 -19.50 -9.38 -11.99
CA ALA A 250 -19.69 -8.33 -11.01
C ALA A 250 -18.97 -7.06 -11.47
N LYS A 251 -19.74 -6.02 -11.78
CA LYS A 251 -19.23 -4.68 -12.00
C LYS A 251 -18.76 -4.09 -10.67
N ASN A 252 -18.00 -3.01 -10.76
CA ASN A 252 -17.74 -2.20 -9.59
C ASN A 252 -19.02 -1.58 -9.04
N PHE A 253 -18.98 -1.19 -7.77
CA PHE A 253 -19.95 -0.30 -7.16
C PHE A 253 -20.08 1.00 -7.98
N PRO A 254 -21.28 1.57 -8.13
CA PRO A 254 -21.42 2.88 -8.74
C PRO A 254 -20.70 3.95 -7.92
N SER A 255 -20.24 5.02 -8.55
CA SER A 255 -19.62 6.15 -7.85
C SER A 255 -20.57 6.81 -6.84
N ALA A 256 -20.01 7.42 -5.79
CA ALA A 256 -20.76 8.02 -4.70
C ALA A 256 -20.68 9.55 -4.72
N SER A 257 -21.82 10.22 -4.74
CA SER A 257 -21.90 11.69 -4.79
C SER A 257 -21.82 12.40 -3.43
N ASP A 258 -21.93 11.63 -2.34
CA ASP A 258 -22.16 12.15 -0.99
C ASP A 258 -21.27 11.48 0.08
N MET A 259 -20.24 10.74 -0.33
CA MET A 259 -19.36 9.99 0.57
C MET A 259 -18.65 10.93 1.55
N SER A 260 -18.99 10.86 2.85
CA SER A 260 -18.38 11.79 3.82
C SER A 260 -16.91 11.47 4.08
N LEU A 261 -16.10 12.52 4.23
CA LEU A 261 -14.80 12.45 4.90
C LEU A 261 -15.03 12.09 6.38
N LEU A 262 -14.29 11.11 6.90
CA LEU A 262 -14.37 10.76 8.32
C LEU A 262 -13.55 11.73 9.17
N THR A 263 -13.88 11.80 10.45
CA THR A 263 -13.08 12.44 11.50
C THR A 263 -12.80 11.44 12.60
N TYR A 264 -11.63 11.53 13.22
CA TYR A 264 -11.29 10.65 14.34
C TYR A 264 -11.93 11.15 15.64
N ASP A 265 -12.56 10.26 16.41
CA ASP A 265 -13.27 10.59 17.65
C ASP A 265 -12.75 9.72 18.80
N CYS A 266 -12.08 10.35 19.78
CA CYS A 266 -11.51 9.67 20.95
C CYS A 266 -12.56 8.96 21.81
N GLY A 267 -13.82 9.41 21.80
CA GLY A 267 -14.91 8.74 22.51
C GLY A 267 -15.32 7.43 21.83
N LEU A 268 -15.28 7.38 20.50
CA LEU A 268 -15.44 6.15 19.73
C LEU A 268 -14.25 5.21 19.91
N GLU A 269 -13.01 5.72 19.99
CA GLU A 269 -11.82 4.92 20.32
C GLU A 269 -11.98 4.26 21.71
N GLN A 270 -12.39 5.03 22.72
CA GLN A 270 -12.63 4.47 24.05
C GLN A 270 -13.75 3.42 24.05
N SER A 271 -14.78 3.63 23.24
CA SER A 271 -15.88 2.66 23.07
C SER A 271 -15.37 1.37 22.41
N ALA A 272 -14.58 1.49 21.34
CA ALA A 272 -13.93 0.37 20.67
C ALA A 272 -13.03 -0.41 21.64
N PHE A 273 -12.28 0.29 22.49
CA PHE A 273 -11.38 -0.31 23.46
C PHE A 273 -12.11 -1.08 24.56
N ASN A 274 -13.26 -0.57 25.01
CA ASN A 274 -14.10 -1.28 25.97
C ASN A 274 -14.62 -2.60 25.39
N ILE A 275 -14.90 -2.65 24.08
CA ILE A 275 -15.31 -3.86 23.36
C ILE A 275 -14.11 -4.81 23.19
N SER A 276 -12.97 -4.32 22.69
CA SER A 276 -11.78 -5.15 22.42
C SER A 276 -11.27 -5.86 23.69
N LYS A 277 -11.31 -5.17 24.84
CA LYS A 277 -10.94 -5.71 26.15
C LYS A 277 -11.79 -6.89 26.63
N MET A 278 -12.97 -7.09 26.05
CA MET A 278 -13.80 -8.24 26.39
C MET A 278 -13.18 -9.56 25.88
N CYS A 279 -12.24 -9.48 24.93
CA CYS A 279 -11.52 -10.63 24.37
C CYS A 279 -12.48 -11.73 23.88
N ARG A 280 -13.53 -11.32 23.19
CA ARG A 280 -14.53 -12.22 22.60
C ARG A 280 -14.40 -12.22 21.10
N HIS A 281 -14.46 -13.41 20.53
CA HIS A 281 -14.65 -13.57 19.10
C HIS A 281 -16.13 -13.36 18.78
N GLU A 282 -16.50 -12.14 18.41
CA GLU A 282 -17.87 -11.80 18.00
C GLU A 282 -18.01 -11.92 16.48
N ASN A 283 -18.76 -12.94 16.03
CA ASN A 283 -19.05 -13.19 14.62
C ASN A 283 -20.54 -12.99 14.29
N ASP A 284 -21.31 -12.43 15.21
CA ASP A 284 -22.76 -12.25 15.04
C ASP A 284 -23.05 -11.06 14.11
N LEU A 285 -22.87 -11.29 12.81
CA LEU A 285 -23.19 -10.33 11.76
C LEU A 285 -24.72 -10.18 11.63
N ASN A 286 -25.26 -9.15 12.28
CA ASN A 286 -26.68 -8.83 12.29
C ASN A 286 -26.90 -7.32 12.21
N PHE A 287 -27.79 -6.86 11.33
CA PHE A 287 -28.14 -5.44 11.19
C PHE A 287 -28.72 -4.78 12.46
N SER A 288 -29.12 -5.59 13.46
CA SER A 288 -29.52 -5.09 14.79
C SER A 288 -28.32 -4.77 15.70
N ASN A 289 -27.14 -5.28 15.37
CA ASN A 289 -25.89 -5.18 16.12
C ASN A 289 -24.81 -4.52 15.26
N VAL A 290 -25.06 -3.27 14.86
CA VAL A 290 -24.15 -2.44 14.05
C VAL A 290 -23.63 -1.27 14.89
N GLY A 291 -22.70 -0.51 14.36
CA GLY A 291 -21.96 0.56 15.03
C GLY A 291 -20.50 0.22 15.33
N SER A 292 -20.08 -1.03 15.13
CA SER A 292 -18.68 -1.43 15.28
C SER A 292 -18.32 -2.63 14.42
N ASN A 293 -17.09 -2.63 13.91
CA ASN A 293 -16.45 -3.81 13.34
C ASN A 293 -15.47 -4.40 14.36
N SER A 294 -15.38 -5.73 14.40
CA SER A 294 -14.43 -6.47 15.24
C SER A 294 -13.68 -7.50 14.41
N ALA A 295 -12.40 -7.69 14.70
CA ALA A 295 -11.54 -8.67 14.06
C ALA A 295 -10.70 -9.35 15.13
N PHE A 296 -10.63 -10.69 15.05
CA PHE A 296 -9.84 -11.51 15.95
C PHE A 296 -8.68 -12.13 15.16
N TYR A 297 -7.48 -12.05 15.72
CA TYR A 297 -6.29 -12.70 15.21
C TYR A 297 -5.63 -13.52 16.31
N ALA A 298 -5.38 -14.79 16.03
CA ALA A 298 -4.58 -15.67 16.88
C ALA A 298 -3.38 -16.15 16.07
N GLY A 299 -2.18 -15.79 16.51
CA GLY A 299 -0.94 -16.07 15.80
C GLY A 299 0.22 -15.24 16.34
N LYS A 300 1.41 -15.46 15.78
CA LYS A 300 2.57 -14.61 16.04
C LYS A 300 2.25 -13.20 15.54
N ILE A 301 2.51 -12.20 16.36
CA ILE A 301 2.34 -10.79 16.01
C ILE A 301 3.76 -10.25 15.85
N ASP A 302 4.21 -10.11 14.61
CA ASP A 302 5.53 -9.58 14.29
C ASP A 302 5.49 -8.05 14.25
N ASP A 303 4.47 -7.49 13.58
CA ASP A 303 4.15 -6.06 13.62
C ASP A 303 2.64 -5.83 13.76
N VAL A 304 2.27 -5.01 14.73
CA VAL A 304 0.88 -4.64 15.00
C VAL A 304 0.30 -3.71 13.93
N HIS A 305 1.12 -2.89 13.25
CA HIS A 305 0.66 -1.98 12.20
C HIS A 305 0.24 -2.78 10.97
N GLN A 306 1.10 -3.68 10.47
CA GLN A 306 0.75 -4.62 9.40
C GLN A 306 -0.46 -5.48 9.75
N LEU A 307 -0.54 -5.97 10.99
CA LEU A 307 -1.70 -6.74 11.43
C LEU A 307 -2.98 -5.91 11.34
N ILE A 308 -2.99 -4.67 11.84
CA ILE A 308 -4.17 -3.80 11.81
C ILE A 308 -4.58 -3.50 10.37
N HIS A 309 -3.61 -3.21 9.49
CA HIS A 309 -3.84 -3.02 8.06
C HIS A 309 -4.55 -4.24 7.45
N LYS A 310 -4.01 -5.44 7.66
CA LYS A 310 -4.57 -6.71 7.20
C LYS A 310 -5.99 -6.96 7.72
N LEU A 311 -6.26 -6.67 8.98
CA LEU A 311 -7.58 -6.91 9.59
C LEU A 311 -8.64 -5.95 9.03
N ILE A 312 -8.29 -4.67 8.79
CA ILE A 312 -9.19 -3.68 8.19
C ILE A 312 -9.48 -4.04 6.71
N TYR A 313 -8.45 -4.41 5.94
CA TYR A 313 -8.65 -4.93 4.58
C TYR A 313 -9.53 -6.17 4.54
N GLY A 314 -9.40 -7.06 5.54
CA GLY A 314 -10.28 -8.21 5.73
C GLY A 314 -11.76 -7.82 5.82
N TRP A 315 -12.08 -6.74 6.56
CA TRP A 315 -13.45 -6.20 6.61
C TRP A 315 -13.89 -5.65 5.25
N TRP A 316 -13.05 -4.86 4.59
CA TRP A 316 -13.36 -4.27 3.29
C TRP A 316 -13.69 -5.32 2.22
N ASN A 317 -12.89 -6.39 2.19
CA ASN A 317 -13.02 -7.47 1.22
C ASN A 317 -14.27 -8.35 1.43
N THR A 318 -15.05 -8.14 2.49
CA THR A 318 -16.38 -8.77 2.62
C THR A 318 -17.34 -8.32 1.52
N SER A 319 -17.10 -7.17 0.88
CA SER A 319 -17.79 -6.72 -0.35
C SER A 319 -17.72 -7.73 -1.49
N MET A 320 -16.62 -8.48 -1.58
CA MET A 320 -16.41 -9.49 -2.60
C MET A 320 -16.94 -10.85 -2.18
N GLN A 321 -17.39 -11.06 -0.95
CA GLN A 321 -17.77 -12.39 -0.46
C GLN A 321 -19.26 -12.72 -0.65
N SER A 322 -20.09 -11.74 -1.03
CA SER A 322 -21.54 -11.92 -1.21
C SER A 322 -22.01 -11.53 -2.61
N PHE A 323 -23.33 -11.63 -2.86
CA PHE A 323 -23.92 -11.25 -4.14
C PHE A 323 -23.85 -9.73 -4.37
N PRO A 324 -23.72 -9.27 -5.64
CA PRO A 324 -23.69 -7.85 -5.95
C PRO A 324 -24.92 -7.12 -5.40
N LEU A 325 -24.70 -6.02 -4.69
CA LEU A 325 -25.75 -5.12 -4.23
C LEU A 325 -26.34 -4.34 -5.40
N SER A 326 -27.66 -4.18 -5.43
CA SER A 326 -28.31 -3.29 -6.40
C SER A 326 -28.32 -1.87 -5.84
N LYS A 327 -27.80 -0.89 -6.60
CA LYS A 327 -27.76 0.54 -6.20
C LYS A 327 -27.17 0.76 -4.80
N ALA A 328 -26.08 0.06 -4.50
CA ALA A 328 -25.43 0.09 -3.19
C ALA A 328 -26.39 -0.13 -2.00
N THR A 329 -27.48 -0.88 -2.19
CA THR A 329 -28.52 -1.08 -1.19
C THR A 329 -28.46 -2.52 -0.66
N PRO A 330 -28.01 -2.73 0.61
CA PRO A 330 -28.03 -4.05 1.23
C PRO A 330 -29.45 -4.49 1.59
N THR A 331 -29.66 -5.79 1.65
CA THR A 331 -30.87 -6.43 2.18
C THR A 331 -30.53 -7.21 3.46
N ALA A 332 -31.55 -7.75 4.14
CA ALA A 332 -31.33 -8.55 5.34
C ALA A 332 -30.48 -9.82 5.09
N SER A 333 -30.41 -10.31 3.84
CA SER A 333 -29.56 -11.47 3.49
C SER A 333 -28.10 -11.11 3.28
N ASP A 334 -27.75 -9.83 3.21
CA ASP A 334 -26.37 -9.35 2.96
C ASP A 334 -25.61 -9.13 4.28
N SER A 335 -25.99 -9.83 5.35
CA SER A 335 -25.36 -9.67 6.66
C SER A 335 -23.86 -10.01 6.65
N GLY A 336 -23.42 -10.90 5.75
CA GLY A 336 -22.00 -11.20 5.55
C GLY A 336 -21.17 -9.99 5.07
N MET A 337 -21.79 -8.99 4.44
CA MET A 337 -21.13 -7.75 4.01
C MET A 337 -21.11 -6.66 5.09
N ILE A 338 -21.70 -6.88 6.27
CA ILE A 338 -21.78 -5.85 7.34
C ILE A 338 -20.42 -5.18 7.60
N PRO A 339 -19.28 -5.89 7.64
CA PRO A 339 -18.00 -5.24 7.85
C PRO A 339 -17.66 -4.18 6.80
N PHE A 340 -17.81 -4.50 5.52
CA PHE A 340 -17.67 -3.55 4.42
C PHE A 340 -18.71 -2.42 4.50
N LEU A 341 -19.98 -2.76 4.73
CA LEU A 341 -21.08 -1.79 4.73
C LEU A 341 -20.87 -0.69 5.78
N GLN A 342 -20.35 -1.02 6.96
CA GLN A 342 -20.07 -0.04 8.02
C GLN A 342 -18.97 0.95 7.61
N MET A 343 -17.91 0.45 6.97
CA MET A 343 -16.82 1.27 6.44
C MET A 343 -17.28 2.16 5.29
N ALA A 344 -18.14 1.64 4.42
CA ALA A 344 -18.60 2.26 3.18
C ALA A 344 -19.79 3.23 3.33
N ASN A 345 -20.37 3.37 4.54
CA ASN A 345 -21.55 4.18 4.76
C ASN A 345 -21.24 5.70 4.70
N ALA A 346 -21.75 6.39 3.68
CA ALA A 346 -21.57 7.83 3.49
C ALA A 346 -22.13 8.68 4.64
N ASN A 347 -23.12 8.17 5.39
CA ASN A 347 -23.69 8.86 6.55
C ASN A 347 -22.85 8.74 7.82
N THR A 348 -21.85 7.85 7.84
CA THR A 348 -20.86 7.80 8.92
C THR A 348 -19.85 8.92 8.70
N THR A 349 -19.67 9.79 9.69
CA THR A 349 -18.71 10.92 9.66
C THR A 349 -17.60 10.80 10.71
N LYS A 350 -17.69 9.82 11.61
CA LYS A 350 -16.78 9.64 12.73
C LYS A 350 -16.35 8.19 12.89
N ILE A 351 -15.09 8.00 13.23
CA ILE A 351 -14.49 6.70 13.53
C ILE A 351 -13.60 6.80 14.78
N GLY A 352 -13.50 5.72 15.53
CA GLY A 352 -12.44 5.53 16.51
C GLY A 352 -12.17 4.05 16.68
N CYS A 353 -10.90 3.66 16.71
CA CYS A 353 -10.46 2.27 16.72
C CYS A 353 -9.59 1.99 17.93
N ALA A 354 -9.60 0.75 18.40
CA ALA A 354 -8.70 0.30 19.45
C ALA A 354 -8.51 -1.21 19.34
N TYR A 355 -7.35 -1.69 19.77
CA TYR A 355 -7.12 -3.13 19.91
C TYR A 355 -6.80 -3.51 21.35
N SER A 356 -6.88 -4.80 21.64
CA SER A 356 -6.42 -5.37 22.90
C SER A 356 -5.76 -6.71 22.66
N GLU A 357 -4.65 -6.93 23.36
CA GLU A 357 -4.03 -8.23 23.47
C GLU A 357 -4.80 -9.08 24.50
N CYS A 358 -5.14 -10.28 24.07
CA CYS A 358 -5.98 -11.23 24.76
C CYS A 358 -5.14 -12.47 25.06
N ASN A 359 -4.73 -12.60 26.32
CA ASN A 359 -3.97 -13.75 26.79
C ASN A 359 -4.91 -14.93 27.06
N SER A 360 -4.58 -16.10 26.52
CA SER A 360 -5.30 -17.37 26.71
C SER A 360 -5.02 -17.96 28.10
N GLY A 361 -5.27 -17.20 29.17
CA GLY A 361 -5.20 -17.68 30.55
C GLY A 361 -6.43 -18.48 30.94
N ARG A 362 -6.75 -19.58 30.24
CA ARG A 362 -7.67 -20.60 30.75
C ARG A 362 -7.11 -22.00 30.51
N ASP A 363 -6.96 -22.72 31.63
CA ASP A 363 -6.77 -24.16 31.72
C ASP A 363 -5.38 -24.73 31.40
N GLY A 364 -4.32 -24.17 31.99
CA GLY A 364 -3.11 -24.93 32.38
C GLY A 364 -2.35 -25.69 31.28
N CYS A 365 -2.65 -25.44 30.01
CA CYS A 365 -1.91 -25.92 28.86
C CYS A 365 -1.14 -24.72 28.29
N ASP A 366 0.16 -24.80 28.46
CA ASP A 366 1.14 -23.88 27.87
C ASP A 366 1.03 -23.93 26.34
N ASP A 367 0.45 -22.88 25.76
CA ASP A 367 0.83 -22.43 24.43
C ASP A 367 0.66 -20.91 24.37
N SER A 368 1.80 -20.21 24.36
CA SER A 368 1.92 -18.76 24.50
C SER A 368 1.52 -18.01 23.22
N SER A 369 0.33 -18.29 22.68
CA SER A 369 -0.22 -17.53 21.55
C SER A 369 -1.00 -16.32 22.06
N SER A 370 -0.36 -15.16 22.05
CA SER A 370 -1.05 -13.88 22.19
C SER A 370 -2.09 -13.75 21.07
N SER A 371 -3.33 -13.42 21.41
CA SER A 371 -4.36 -13.09 20.42
C SER A 371 -4.64 -11.59 20.47
N ILE A 372 -5.02 -10.99 19.35
CA ILE A 372 -5.44 -9.59 19.28
C ILE A 372 -6.91 -9.53 18.86
N VAL A 373 -7.65 -8.65 19.52
CA VAL A 373 -8.96 -8.19 19.07
C VAL A 373 -8.84 -6.73 18.66
N LEU A 374 -9.01 -6.42 17.38
CA LEU A 374 -9.13 -5.06 16.85
C LEU A 374 -10.61 -4.71 16.72
N VAL A 375 -10.99 -3.52 17.19
CA VAL A 375 -12.34 -2.98 17.04
C VAL A 375 -12.26 -1.57 16.45
N CYS A 376 -13.12 -1.27 15.49
CA CYS A 376 -13.41 0.11 15.05
C CYS A 376 -14.88 0.41 15.31
N SER A 377 -15.16 1.50 16.02
CA SER A 377 -16.51 2.01 16.27
C SER A 377 -16.82 3.18 15.34
N TYR A 378 -18.06 3.23 14.87
CA TYR A 378 -18.54 4.19 13.88
C TYR A 378 -19.64 5.06 14.46
N GLY A 379 -19.58 6.36 14.19
CA GLY A 379 -20.65 7.30 14.57
C GLY A 379 -21.98 6.99 13.89
N THR A 380 -23.07 7.56 14.42
CA THR A 380 -24.39 7.51 13.76
C THR A 380 -24.39 8.38 12.49
N ALA A 381 -25.19 8.07 11.46
CA ALA A 381 -26.23 7.05 11.41
C ALA A 381 -25.70 5.68 10.97
N HIS A 382 -26.18 4.60 11.59
CA HIS A 382 -25.75 3.23 11.25
C HIS A 382 -26.46 2.68 10.01
N ILE A 383 -25.82 1.70 9.36
CA ILE A 383 -26.35 0.98 8.20
C ILE A 383 -27.67 0.25 8.53
N GLN A 384 -28.55 0.14 7.53
CA GLN A 384 -29.84 -0.54 7.66
C GLN A 384 -30.19 -1.32 6.39
N PRO A 385 -30.93 -2.44 6.49
CA PRO A 385 -31.46 -3.12 5.32
C PRO A 385 -32.37 -2.19 4.51
N ASN A 386 -32.31 -2.34 3.19
CA ASN A 386 -33.09 -1.60 2.21
C ASN A 386 -32.84 -0.08 2.21
N THR A 387 -31.73 0.36 2.80
CA THR A 387 -31.27 1.76 2.76
C THR A 387 -29.92 1.81 2.04
N PRO A 388 -29.75 2.61 0.98
CA PRO A 388 -28.47 2.70 0.29
C PRO A 388 -27.39 3.24 1.22
N ILE A 389 -26.17 2.70 1.11
CA ILE A 389 -25.03 3.15 1.94
C ILE A 389 -24.45 4.49 1.47
N TYR A 390 -24.76 4.94 0.25
CA TYR A 390 -24.43 6.26 -0.29
C TYR A 390 -25.38 6.61 -1.46
N THR A 391 -25.37 7.86 -1.90
CA THR A 391 -26.13 8.35 -3.05
C THR A 391 -25.30 8.20 -4.32
N GLU A 392 -25.76 7.36 -5.27
CA GLU A 392 -25.12 7.20 -6.58
C GLU A 392 -25.06 8.54 -7.34
N GLY A 393 -23.87 8.88 -7.87
CA GLY A 393 -23.64 10.09 -8.65
C GLY A 393 -22.16 10.39 -8.82
N ARG A 394 -21.80 11.51 -9.46
CA ARG A 394 -20.39 11.90 -9.61
C ARG A 394 -19.84 12.30 -8.23
N PRO A 395 -18.58 11.95 -7.90
CA PRO A 395 -18.00 12.30 -6.62
C PRO A 395 -18.19 13.78 -6.27
N CYS A 396 -18.55 14.02 -5.02
CA CYS A 396 -18.79 15.35 -4.44
C CYS A 396 -19.96 16.19 -5.01
N ASP A 397 -20.80 15.67 -5.91
CA ASP A 397 -21.93 16.41 -6.50
C ASP A 397 -22.90 17.00 -5.46
N THR A 398 -23.00 16.41 -4.27
CA THR A 398 -24.00 16.80 -3.25
C THR A 398 -23.46 17.64 -2.10
N CYS A 399 -22.15 17.90 -2.02
CA CYS A 399 -21.53 18.57 -0.88
C CYS A 399 -21.10 20.01 -1.10
N ASN A 400 -21.82 20.78 -1.94
CA ASN A 400 -21.73 22.24 -2.03
C ASN A 400 -20.28 22.80 -2.03
N ASN A 401 -19.38 22.19 -2.81
CA ASN A 401 -17.96 22.54 -2.98
C ASN A 401 -17.01 22.23 -1.80
N THR A 402 -17.42 21.47 -0.79
CA THR A 402 -16.49 20.94 0.21
C THR A 402 -16.08 19.51 -0.16
N CYS A 403 -15.17 19.39 -1.15
CA CYS A 403 -14.68 18.13 -1.66
C CYS A 403 -13.20 17.96 -1.31
N ALA A 404 -12.89 17.01 -0.42
CA ALA A 404 -11.55 16.58 -0.09
C ALA A 404 -11.13 15.40 -0.99
N TYR A 405 -9.86 15.37 -1.40
CA TYR A 405 -9.27 14.30 -2.21
C TYR A 405 -10.08 13.97 -3.48
N LYS A 406 -10.71 14.99 -4.07
CA LYS A 406 -11.60 14.92 -5.25
C LYS A 406 -12.75 13.89 -5.16
N SER A 407 -13.00 13.29 -4.00
CA SER A 407 -13.91 12.15 -3.85
C SER A 407 -14.72 12.12 -2.55
N LEU A 408 -14.30 12.84 -1.51
CA LEU A 408 -14.91 12.80 -0.18
C LEU A 408 -15.49 14.15 0.24
N CYS A 409 -16.73 14.16 0.68
CA CYS A 409 -17.43 15.33 1.17
C CYS A 409 -16.96 15.74 2.57
N ASN A 410 -16.27 16.88 2.66
CA ASN A 410 -15.79 17.45 3.92
C ASN A 410 -16.86 18.30 4.61
N ARG A 411 -17.64 17.70 5.51
CA ARG A 411 -18.81 18.36 6.13
C ARG A 411 -18.50 19.12 7.42
N THR A 412 -17.27 19.05 7.95
CA THR A 412 -16.89 19.73 9.21
C THR A 412 -16.90 21.26 9.11
N MET A 413 -16.74 21.82 7.90
CA MET A 413 -16.83 23.27 7.68
C MET A 413 -18.27 23.82 7.78
N SER A 414 -19.29 22.97 7.68
CA SER A 414 -20.70 23.41 7.70
C SER A 414 -21.28 23.61 9.11
N GLU A 415 -20.63 23.11 10.15
CA GLU A 415 -21.10 23.24 11.55
C GLU A 415 -20.68 24.56 12.23
N LEU A 416 -19.75 25.32 11.62
CA LEU A 416 -19.26 26.61 12.15
C LEU A 416 -20.10 27.83 11.70
N GLU A 417 -21.03 27.68 10.76
CA GLU A 417 -21.86 28.80 10.25
C GLU A 417 -23.24 28.93 10.91
N CYS A 418 -23.49 28.27 12.04
CA CYS A 418 -24.70 28.46 12.83
C CYS A 418 -24.40 28.70 14.31
N HIS A 419 -23.89 29.90 14.63
CA HIS A 419 -24.03 30.47 15.97
C HIS A 419 -24.28 31.98 15.97
#